data_AF-A0A814S141-F1
#
_entry.id   AF-A0A814S141-F1
#
_cell.length_a   1.000
_cell.length_b   1.000
_cell.length_c   1.000
_cell.angle_alpha   90.00
_cell.angle_beta   90.00
_cell.angle_gamma   90.00
#
_symmetry.space_group_name_H-M   'P 1'
#
loop_
_entity.id
_entity.type
_entity.pdbx_description
1 polymer ?
#
loop_
_entity_poly.entity_id
_entity_poly.type
_entity_poly.pdbx_seq_one_letter_code
_entity_poly.pdbx_strand_id
1 'polypeptide(L)'
;MQAALTTAFWGFFRSGELFPDKFCPRLHVTQADIQYDMNFIIIKLKSSKTDIERKGVNVRLFRNGSINCAVHALNCFTVLRNSNNYDSPFFLLPNGHAFTRRAFIFNLRHLLLQLGYEASAYSGHSLRVGAATSAAAAGVPDHLIQTLGRWSSLSYLRYIRVSDTVILKAHNKILQLS
;
A
#
# COMPACT_ATOMS: atom_id res chain seq x y z
N MET A 1 9.65 0.46 -9.90
CA MET A 1 8.18 0.61 -9.90
C MET A 1 7.44 -0.52 -9.19
N GLN A 2 7.74 -1.80 -9.47
CA GLN A 2 7.05 -2.96 -8.85
C GLN A 2 7.05 -2.92 -7.31
N ALA A 3 8.19 -2.67 -6.67
CA ALA A 3 8.28 -2.54 -5.21
C ALA A 3 7.36 -1.45 -4.67
N ALA A 4 7.32 -0.28 -5.33
CA ALA A 4 6.44 0.83 -4.95
C ALA A 4 4.96 0.47 -5.10
N LEU A 5 4.55 -0.15 -6.21
CA LEU A 5 3.16 -0.54 -6.47
C LEU A 5 2.67 -1.61 -5.49
N THR A 6 3.43 -2.70 -5.35
CA THR A 6 3.08 -3.83 -4.49
C THR A 6 3.03 -3.40 -3.02
N THR A 7 4.01 -2.60 -2.57
CA THR A 7 4.01 -2.04 -1.22
C THR A 7 2.79 -1.15 -1.00
N ALA A 8 2.52 -0.21 -1.90
CA ALA A 8 1.38 0.70 -1.78
C ALA A 8 0.04 -0.05 -1.74
N PHE A 9 -0.12 -1.07 -2.58
CA PHE A 9 -1.33 -1.88 -2.65
C PHE A 9 -1.51 -2.76 -1.41
N TRP A 10 -0.57 -3.66 -1.12
CA TRP A 10 -0.69 -4.62 -0.01
C TRP A 10 -0.67 -3.96 1.36
N GLY A 11 -0.01 -2.81 1.50
CA GLY A 11 0.00 -2.03 2.75
C GLY A 11 -1.10 -0.99 2.87
N PHE A 12 -2.01 -0.90 1.87
CA PHE A 12 -3.08 0.08 1.82
C PHE A 12 -2.58 1.53 2.01
N PHE A 13 -1.37 1.83 1.55
CA PHE A 13 -0.76 3.13 1.79
C PHE A 13 -1.41 4.22 0.97
N ARG A 14 -1.53 5.42 1.55
CA ARG A 14 -1.70 6.62 0.74
C ARG A 14 -0.39 6.88 0.03
N SER A 15 -0.42 7.32 -1.23
CA SER A 15 0.83 7.59 -1.97
C SER A 15 1.75 8.56 -1.24
N GLY A 16 1.21 9.58 -0.56
CA GLY A 16 2.01 10.53 0.22
C GLY A 16 2.65 9.97 1.49
N GLU A 17 2.23 8.79 1.97
CA GLU A 17 2.89 8.10 3.11
C GLU A 17 4.23 7.49 2.68
N LEU A 18 4.35 7.06 1.42
CA LEU A 18 5.56 6.42 0.87
C LEU A 18 6.40 7.36 -0.01
N PHE A 19 5.73 8.26 -0.73
CA PHE A 19 6.31 9.06 -1.80
C PHE A 19 6.15 10.55 -1.46
N PRO A 20 7.15 11.18 -0.85
CA PRO A 20 7.06 12.58 -0.45
C PRO A 20 7.14 13.52 -1.66
N ASP A 21 6.40 14.63 -1.63
CA ASP A 21 6.63 15.73 -2.59
C ASP A 21 7.92 16.48 -2.26
N LYS A 22 8.17 16.68 -0.96
CA LYS A 22 9.43 17.20 -0.41
C LYS A 22 9.87 16.28 0.73
N PHE A 23 11.04 15.69 0.60
CA PHE A 23 11.52 14.72 1.58
C PHE A 23 11.89 15.38 2.92
N CYS A 24 11.59 14.68 4.01
CA CYS A 24 11.93 15.06 5.37
C CYS A 24 12.06 13.77 6.18
N PRO A 25 13.27 13.40 6.67
CA PRO A 25 13.50 12.15 7.40
C PRO A 25 12.65 11.98 8.66
N ARG A 26 12.23 13.10 9.28
CA ARG A 26 11.40 13.10 10.50
C ARG A 26 9.95 12.72 10.24
N LEU A 27 9.47 12.90 9.01
CA LEU A 27 8.05 12.72 8.65
C LEU A 27 7.83 11.53 7.72
N HIS A 28 8.81 11.21 6.89
CA HIS A 28 8.67 10.23 5.81
C HIS A 28 9.48 8.97 6.08
N VAL A 29 9.08 7.89 5.40
CA VAL A 29 9.72 6.58 5.50
C VAL A 29 11.16 6.64 4.99
N THR A 30 12.07 6.27 5.87
CA THR A 30 13.51 6.14 5.62
C THR A 30 13.91 4.67 5.64
N GLN A 31 15.15 4.37 5.28
CA GLN A 31 15.69 3.02 5.42
C GLN A 31 15.68 2.53 6.88
N ALA A 32 15.89 3.42 7.85
CA ALA A 32 15.83 3.10 9.27
C ALA A 32 14.43 2.65 9.76
N ASP A 33 13.38 2.98 9.01
CA ASP A 33 11.99 2.64 9.36
C ASP A 33 11.56 1.26 8.86
N ILE A 34 12.45 0.53 8.18
CA ILE A 34 12.17 -0.78 7.60
C ILE A 34 12.83 -1.86 8.44
N GLN A 35 12.02 -2.78 8.95
CA GLN A 35 12.49 -3.98 9.64
C GLN A 35 12.23 -5.18 8.76
N TYR A 36 13.29 -5.92 8.47
CA TYR A 36 13.26 -7.10 7.61
C TYR A 36 13.19 -8.36 8.47
N ASP A 37 12.31 -9.27 8.08
CA ASP A 37 12.21 -10.62 8.59
C ASP A 37 12.17 -11.60 7.39
N MET A 38 12.34 -12.90 7.64
CA MET A 38 12.24 -13.94 6.60
C MET A 38 10.86 -13.95 5.92
N ASN A 39 9.81 -13.77 6.72
CA ASN A 39 8.42 -13.96 6.28
C ASN A 39 7.63 -12.66 6.13
N PHE A 40 8.10 -11.57 6.73
CA PHE A 40 7.42 -10.29 6.63
C PHE A 40 8.40 -9.11 6.63
N ILE A 41 7.88 -7.94 6.27
CA ILE A 41 8.58 -6.65 6.44
C ILE A 41 7.67 -5.73 7.23
N ILE A 42 8.23 -4.99 8.18
CA ILE A 42 7.52 -3.92 8.88
C ILE A 42 8.00 -2.58 8.34
N ILE A 43 7.06 -1.73 7.96
CA ILE A 43 7.28 -0.35 7.58
C ILE A 43 6.68 0.55 8.67
N LYS A 44 7.53 1.32 9.35
CA LYS A 44 7.08 2.29 10.34
C LYS A 44 6.71 3.60 9.65
N LEU A 45 5.43 3.96 9.71
CA LEU A 45 4.98 5.30 9.35
C LEU A 45 5.17 6.22 10.56
N LYS A 46 6.05 7.22 10.43
CA LYS A 46 6.37 8.20 11.48
C LYS A 46 5.26 9.22 11.73
N SER A 47 4.42 9.45 10.73
CA SER A 47 3.33 10.42 10.79
C SER A 47 2.18 9.92 9.93
N SER A 48 0.96 9.99 10.47
CA SER A 48 -0.26 9.83 9.69
C SER A 48 -1.19 11.00 9.96
N LYS A 49 -2.08 11.33 9.01
CA LYS A 49 -3.06 12.42 9.16
C LYS A 49 -3.95 12.29 10.40
N THR A 50 -4.06 11.09 10.98
CA THR A 50 -4.90 10.78 12.15
C THR A 50 -4.07 10.52 13.41
N ASP A 51 -2.75 10.68 13.35
CA ASP A 51 -1.85 10.41 14.47
C ASP A 51 -1.51 11.71 15.21
N ILE A 52 -2.48 12.18 15.99
CA ILE A 52 -2.39 13.41 16.79
C ILE A 52 -1.23 13.30 17.81
N GLU A 53 -0.95 12.09 18.30
CA GLU A 53 0.10 11.81 19.29
C GLU A 53 1.47 11.47 18.66
N ARG A 54 1.58 11.40 17.33
CA ARG A 54 2.81 11.04 16.57
C ARG A 54 3.45 9.72 17.03
N LYS A 55 2.66 8.75 17.51
CA LYS A 55 3.17 7.43 17.91
C LYS A 55 3.70 6.63 16.72
N GLY A 56 3.24 6.99 15.52
CA GLY A 56 3.46 6.25 14.30
C GLY A 56 2.63 4.98 14.25
N VAL A 57 2.66 4.31 13.10
CA VAL A 57 2.00 3.01 12.92
C VAL A 57 2.90 2.07 12.16
N ASN A 58 2.96 0.82 12.62
CA ASN A 58 3.68 -0.25 11.96
C ASN A 58 2.75 -0.95 10.98
N VAL A 59 3.10 -0.90 9.70
CA VAL A 59 2.41 -1.64 8.65
C VAL A 59 3.23 -2.89 8.36
N ARG A 60 2.65 -4.06 8.62
CA ARG A 60 3.30 -5.35 8.38
C ARG A 60 2.85 -5.92 7.03
N LEU A 61 3.81 -6.25 6.18
CA LEU A 61 3.60 -6.88 4.88
C LEU A 61 4.09 -8.32 4.95
N PHE A 62 3.22 -9.28 4.65
CA PHE A 62 3.56 -10.69 4.69
C PHE A 62 3.94 -11.22 3.31
N ARG A 63 4.87 -12.17 3.28
CA ARG A 63 5.21 -12.95 2.09
C ARG A 63 3.99 -13.77 1.70
N ASN A 64 3.63 -13.73 0.41
CA ASN A 64 2.40 -14.36 -0.09
C ASN A 64 2.62 -15.26 -1.32
N GLY A 65 3.87 -15.59 -1.66
CA GLY A 65 4.24 -16.49 -2.76
C GLY A 65 3.90 -16.00 -4.18
N SER A 66 3.17 -14.90 -4.33
CA SER A 66 2.77 -14.36 -5.62
C SER A 66 3.90 -13.62 -6.34
N ILE A 67 3.80 -13.50 -7.67
CA ILE A 67 4.67 -12.63 -8.46
C ILE A 67 4.58 -11.15 -8.05
N ASN A 68 3.48 -10.77 -7.40
CA ASN A 68 3.22 -9.43 -6.88
C ASN A 68 3.48 -9.33 -5.36
N CYS A 69 4.31 -10.22 -4.81
CA CYS A 69 4.66 -10.21 -3.40
C CYS A 69 5.47 -8.96 -3.03
N ALA A 70 4.92 -8.12 -2.13
CA ALA A 70 5.59 -6.91 -1.68
C ALA A 70 6.92 -7.21 -0.98
N VAL A 71 6.99 -8.24 -0.14
CA VAL A 71 8.22 -8.64 0.57
C VAL A 71 9.34 -8.99 -0.42
N HIS A 72 9.04 -9.79 -1.43
CA HIS A 72 10.01 -10.13 -2.47
C HIS A 72 10.47 -8.89 -3.24
N ALA A 73 9.54 -8.06 -3.71
CA ALA A 73 9.86 -6.85 -4.46
C ALA A 73 10.68 -5.84 -3.64
N LEU A 74 10.40 -5.70 -2.34
CA LEU A 74 11.14 -4.84 -1.42
C LEU A 74 12.56 -5.33 -1.16
N ASN A 75 12.77 -6.64 -1.01
CA ASN A 75 14.11 -7.20 -0.86
C ASN A 75 14.96 -6.95 -2.11
N CYS A 76 14.43 -7.22 -3.30
CA CYS A 76 15.11 -6.92 -4.56
C CYS A 76 15.42 -5.42 -4.69
N PHE A 77 14.46 -4.56 -4.35
CA PHE A 77 14.67 -3.11 -4.38
C PHE A 77 15.74 -2.62 -3.40
N THR A 78 15.83 -3.23 -2.20
CA THR A 78 16.82 -2.86 -1.19
C THR A 78 18.25 -3.08 -1.69
N VAL A 79 18.49 -4.18 -2.41
CA VAL A 79 19.78 -4.47 -3.06
C VAL A 79 20.08 -3.43 -4.15
N LEU A 80 19.06 -3.02 -4.92
CA LEU A 80 19.23 -2.09 -6.05
C LEU A 80 19.38 -0.61 -5.64
N ARG A 81 18.85 -0.18 -4.48
CA ARG A 81 18.86 1.25 -4.10
C ARG A 81 20.26 1.81 -3.85
N ASN A 82 21.25 0.93 -3.60
CA ASN A 82 22.68 1.25 -3.40
C ASN A 82 22.93 2.54 -2.57
N SER A 83 22.32 2.63 -1.39
CA SER A 83 22.49 3.77 -0.48
C SER A 83 22.69 3.28 0.96
N ASN A 84 23.82 3.65 1.55
CA ASN A 84 24.17 3.32 2.94
C ASN A 84 23.66 4.36 3.95
N ASN A 85 22.99 5.42 3.49
CA ASN A 85 22.41 6.41 4.38
C ASN A 85 21.07 5.90 4.92
N TYR A 86 20.99 5.71 6.24
CA TYR A 86 19.78 5.20 6.90
C TYR A 86 18.65 6.24 6.98
N ASP A 87 18.98 7.53 6.95
CA ASP A 87 18.04 8.65 6.96
C ASP A 87 17.60 9.09 5.56
N SER A 88 18.10 8.46 4.50
CA SER A 88 17.66 8.77 3.14
C SER A 88 16.26 8.19 2.87
N PRO A 89 15.50 8.76 1.89
CA PRO A 89 14.18 8.23 1.55
C PRO A 89 14.27 6.75 1.22
N PHE A 90 13.30 5.96 1.66
CA PHE A 90 13.35 4.53 1.38
C PHE A 90 13.25 4.26 -0.12
N PHE A 91 12.21 4.76 -0.79
CA PHE A 91 12.10 4.71 -2.24
C PHE A 91 12.91 5.81 -2.91
N LEU A 92 13.95 5.41 -3.63
CA LEU A 92 14.86 6.26 -4.39
C LEU A 92 14.66 6.07 -5.90
N LEU A 93 14.92 7.14 -6.64
CA LEU A 93 15.18 7.12 -8.07
C LEU A 93 16.64 6.73 -8.33
N PRO A 94 17.00 6.29 -9.54
CA PRO A 94 18.38 5.91 -9.89
C PRO A 94 19.42 7.03 -9.67
N ASN A 95 18.98 8.29 -9.71
CA ASN A 95 19.82 9.46 -9.43
C ASN A 95 19.97 9.79 -7.93
N GLY A 96 19.50 8.92 -7.03
CA GLY A 96 19.61 9.09 -5.57
C GLY A 96 18.58 10.03 -4.94
N HIS A 97 17.71 10.66 -5.73
CA HIS A 97 16.63 11.50 -5.20
C HIS A 97 15.43 10.68 -4.73
N ALA A 98 14.62 11.26 -3.85
CA ALA A 98 13.38 10.64 -3.38
C ALA A 98 12.45 10.34 -4.56
N PHE A 99 11.84 9.14 -4.54
CA PHE A 99 10.80 8.82 -5.50
C PHE A 99 9.50 9.53 -5.11
N THR A 100 9.23 10.65 -5.77
CA THR A 100 8.15 11.56 -5.38
C THR A 100 6.77 11.03 -5.77
N ARG A 101 5.71 11.52 -5.09
CA ARG A 101 4.32 11.20 -5.44
C ARG A 101 4.00 11.55 -6.89
N ARG A 102 4.50 12.69 -7.38
CA ARG A 102 4.33 13.10 -8.79
C ARG A 102 4.96 12.08 -9.74
N ALA A 103 6.21 11.68 -9.47
CA ALA A 103 6.90 10.67 -10.27
C ALA A 103 6.17 9.32 -10.22
N PHE A 104 5.70 8.92 -9.03
CA PHE A 104 4.93 7.69 -8.87
C PHE A 104 3.64 7.69 -9.70
N ILE A 105 2.81 8.73 -9.59
CA ILE A 105 1.56 8.84 -10.35
C ILE A 105 1.84 8.89 -11.85
N PHE A 106 2.86 9.62 -12.29
CA PHE A 106 3.27 9.66 -13.69
C PHE A 106 3.60 8.25 -14.22
N ASN A 107 4.46 7.52 -13.51
CA ASN A 107 4.84 6.15 -13.89
C ASN A 107 3.64 5.19 -13.86
N LEU A 108 2.75 5.31 -12.85
CA LEU A 108 1.55 4.50 -12.76
C LEU A 108 0.64 4.72 -13.98
N ARG A 109 0.38 5.99 -14.32
CA ARG A 109 -0.44 6.36 -15.47
C ARG A 109 0.17 5.88 -16.79
N HIS A 110 1.49 6.01 -16.93
CA HIS A 110 2.20 5.50 -18.11
C HIS A 110 2.00 3.99 -18.28
N LEU A 111 2.19 3.21 -17.21
CA LEU A 111 1.97 1.76 -17.25
C LEU A 111 0.52 1.41 -17.58
N LEU A 112 -0.46 2.14 -17.04
CA LEU A 112 -1.88 1.92 -17.32
C LEU A 112 -2.23 2.20 -18.78
N LEU A 113 -1.69 3.28 -19.36
CA LEU A 113 -1.86 3.60 -20.78
C LEU A 113 -1.30 2.49 -21.68
N GLN A 114 -0.12 1.96 -21.35
CA GLN A 114 0.49 0.85 -22.09
C GLN A 114 -0.35 -0.44 -22.03
N LEU A 115 -1.15 -0.60 -20.97
CA LEU A 115 -2.09 -1.71 -20.81
C LEU A 115 -3.48 -1.42 -21.38
N GLY A 116 -3.68 -0.27 -22.03
CA GLY A 116 -4.96 0.11 -22.65
C GLY A 116 -6.01 0.68 -21.69
N TYR A 117 -5.62 1.04 -20.46
CA TYR A 117 -6.54 1.64 -19.48
C TYR A 117 -6.58 3.18 -19.59
N GLU A 118 -7.74 3.74 -19.27
CA GLU A 118 -7.92 5.19 -19.12
C GLU A 118 -7.16 5.68 -17.87
N ALA A 119 -6.06 6.40 -18.07
CA ALA A 119 -5.15 6.73 -16.98
C ALA A 119 -5.57 7.96 -16.15
N SER A 120 -6.46 8.83 -16.66
CA SER A 120 -6.87 10.03 -15.93
C SER A 120 -7.74 9.70 -14.70
N ALA A 121 -8.46 8.57 -14.72
CA ALA A 121 -9.20 8.00 -13.61
C ALA A 121 -8.32 7.56 -12.42
N TYR A 122 -7.01 7.45 -12.62
CA TYR A 122 -6.08 6.98 -11.58
C TYR A 122 -5.34 8.14 -10.92
N SER A 123 -5.33 8.11 -9.59
CA SER A 123 -4.70 9.09 -8.71
C SER A 123 -3.87 8.40 -7.63
N GLY A 124 -3.19 9.20 -6.80
CA GLY A 124 -2.43 8.68 -5.65
C GLY A 124 -3.27 7.93 -4.60
N HIS A 125 -4.60 8.05 -4.63
CA HIS A 125 -5.51 7.30 -3.76
C HIS A 125 -6.02 6.01 -4.38
N SER A 126 -5.89 5.84 -5.70
CA SER A 126 -6.54 4.74 -6.43
C SER A 126 -6.05 3.36 -5.98
N LEU A 127 -4.77 3.22 -5.61
CA LEU A 127 -4.25 1.93 -5.12
C LEU A 127 -4.82 1.54 -3.77
N ARG A 128 -4.96 2.50 -2.86
CA ARG A 128 -5.56 2.26 -1.54
C ARG A 128 -7.03 1.90 -1.65
N VAL A 129 -7.76 2.58 -2.53
CA VAL A 129 -9.17 2.25 -2.84
C VAL A 129 -9.25 0.87 -3.48
N GLY A 130 -8.43 0.61 -4.51
CA GLY A 130 -8.36 -0.67 -5.19
C GLY A 130 -8.04 -1.83 -4.25
N ALA A 131 -7.10 -1.65 -3.31
CA ALA A 131 -6.79 -2.66 -2.31
C ALA A 131 -8.00 -2.99 -1.42
N ALA A 132 -8.78 -1.98 -0.99
CA ALA A 132 -10.03 -2.19 -0.25
C ALA A 132 -11.08 -2.93 -1.08
N THR A 133 -11.31 -2.49 -2.30
CA THR A 133 -12.29 -3.13 -3.20
C THR A 133 -11.90 -4.58 -3.50
N SER A 134 -10.62 -4.84 -3.78
CA SER A 134 -10.12 -6.20 -4.00
C SER A 134 -10.23 -7.08 -2.74
N ALA A 135 -9.92 -6.56 -1.56
CA ALA A 135 -10.08 -7.29 -0.30
C ALA A 135 -11.55 -7.65 -0.03
N ALA A 136 -12.46 -6.70 -0.27
CA ALA A 136 -13.89 -6.94 -0.13
C ALA A 136 -14.39 -8.00 -1.13
N ALA A 137 -13.97 -7.93 -2.38
CA ALA A 137 -14.30 -8.93 -3.40
C ALA A 137 -13.76 -10.33 -3.04
N ALA A 138 -12.62 -10.39 -2.34
CA ALA A 138 -12.05 -11.63 -1.80
C ALA A 138 -12.75 -12.12 -0.51
N GLY A 139 -13.75 -11.41 0.00
CA GLY A 139 -14.49 -11.78 1.21
C GLY A 139 -13.74 -11.51 2.52
N VAL A 140 -12.74 -10.62 2.50
CA VAL A 140 -12.08 -10.16 3.73
C VAL A 140 -13.10 -9.38 4.58
N PRO A 141 -13.26 -9.71 5.88
CA PRO A 141 -14.17 -9.00 6.75
C PRO A 141 -13.91 -7.49 6.80
N ASP A 142 -14.99 -6.71 6.82
CA ASP A 142 -14.97 -5.24 6.83
C ASP A 142 -14.07 -4.64 7.93
N HIS A 143 -14.11 -5.19 9.15
CA HIS A 143 -13.27 -4.71 10.26
C HIS A 143 -11.77 -4.91 9.98
N LEU A 144 -11.38 -5.98 9.26
CA LEU A 144 -10.00 -6.20 8.83
C LEU A 144 -9.63 -5.23 7.72
N ILE A 145 -10.52 -4.98 6.75
CA ILE A 145 -10.29 -3.97 5.70
C ILE A 145 -10.11 -2.58 6.33
N GLN A 146 -10.96 -2.24 7.30
CA GLN A 146 -10.86 -1.00 8.06
C GLN A 146 -9.50 -0.88 8.77
N THR A 147 -9.07 -1.97 9.42
CA THR A 147 -7.78 -2.05 10.13
C THR A 147 -6.59 -1.93 9.18
N LEU A 148 -6.57 -2.71 8.09
CA LEU A 148 -5.52 -2.70 7.07
C LEU A 148 -5.38 -1.33 6.44
N GLY A 149 -6.51 -0.71 6.10
CA GLY A 149 -6.53 0.65 5.61
C GLY A 149 -6.21 1.67 6.68
N ARG A 150 -6.40 1.43 7.98
CA ARG A 150 -6.27 2.46 9.01
C ARG A 150 -7.30 3.58 8.78
N TRP A 151 -8.56 3.20 8.51
CA TRP A 151 -9.67 4.15 8.42
C TRP A 151 -10.30 4.36 9.80
N SER A 152 -10.29 5.60 10.29
CA SER A 152 -10.93 5.96 11.57
C SER A 152 -12.45 5.98 11.50
N SER A 153 -13.02 6.13 10.30
CA SER A 153 -14.47 6.14 10.06
C SER A 153 -14.88 5.07 9.05
N LEU A 154 -16.19 4.85 8.94
CA LEU A 154 -16.81 3.96 7.96
C LEU A 154 -16.70 4.45 6.50
N SER A 155 -15.82 5.41 6.21
CA SER A 155 -15.59 5.92 4.86
C SER A 155 -15.19 4.83 3.86
N TYR A 156 -14.62 3.72 4.33
CA TYR A 156 -14.23 2.59 3.49
C TYR A 156 -15.45 1.85 2.89
N LEU A 157 -16.63 1.93 3.53
CA LEU A 157 -17.85 1.31 3.02
C LEU A 157 -18.23 1.85 1.63
N ARG A 158 -17.86 3.09 1.31
CA ARG A 158 -18.06 3.67 -0.03
C ARG A 158 -17.31 2.91 -1.14
N TYR A 159 -16.31 2.12 -0.78
CA TYR A 159 -15.50 1.34 -1.72
C TYR A 159 -15.89 -0.14 -1.77
N ILE A 160 -16.77 -0.58 -0.86
CA ILE A 160 -17.28 -1.95 -0.80
C ILE A 160 -18.62 -1.96 -1.51
N ARG A 161 -18.65 -2.53 -2.72
CA ARG A 161 -19.90 -2.76 -3.46
C ARG A 161 -20.38 -4.17 -3.15
N VAL A 162 -21.59 -4.30 -2.62
CA VAL A 162 -22.24 -5.59 -2.41
C VAL A 162 -22.94 -5.98 -3.71
N SER A 163 -22.45 -7.03 -4.36
CA SER A 163 -23.14 -7.66 -5.51
C SER A 163 -24.02 -8.82 -5.05
N ASP A 164 -24.98 -9.23 -5.87
CA ASP A 164 -25.81 -10.42 -5.62
C ASP A 164 -24.97 -11.68 -5.39
N THR A 165 -23.80 -11.76 -6.02
CA THR A 165 -22.83 -12.85 -5.82
C THR A 165 -22.28 -12.88 -4.39
N VAL A 166 -22.05 -11.72 -3.79
CA VAL A 166 -21.59 -11.61 -2.39
C VAL A 166 -22.71 -12.02 -1.45
N ILE A 167 -23.96 -11.62 -1.74
CA ILE A 167 -25.15 -12.01 -0.97
C ILE A 167 -25.36 -13.53 -1.04
N LEU A 168 -25.26 -14.14 -2.23
CA LEU A 168 -25.37 -15.58 -2.40
C LEU A 168 -24.30 -16.35 -1.61
N LYS A 169 -23.04 -15.89 -1.64
CA LYS A 169 -21.97 -16.48 -0.82
C LYS A 169 -22.27 -16.38 0.68
N ALA A 170 -22.84 -15.26 1.13
CA ALA A 170 -23.24 -15.10 2.52
C ALA A 170 -24.36 -16.07 2.91
N HIS A 171 -25.41 -16.21 2.10
CA HIS A 171 -26.47 -17.20 2.33
C HIS A 171 -25.93 -18.64 2.43
N ASN A 172 -25.06 -19.04 1.49
CA ASN A 172 -24.45 -20.37 1.52
C ASN A 172 -23.62 -20.62 2.78
N LYS A 173 -22.93 -19.58 3.29
CA LYS A 173 -22.13 -19.68 4.51
C LYS A 173 -23.00 -19.78 5.76
N ILE A 174 -24.16 -19.10 5.79
CA ILE A 174 -25.15 -19.21 6.88
C ILE A 174 -25.73 -20.63 6.92
N LEU A 175 -26.06 -21.21 5.77
CA LEU A 175 -26.57 -22.59 5.66
C LEU A 175 -25.59 -23.66 6.16
N GLN A 176 -24.28 -23.39 6.13
CA GLN A 176 -23.27 -24.31 6.67
C GLN A 176 -23.15 -24.26 8.21
N LEU A 177 -23.81 -23.29 8.85
CA LEU A 177 -23.80 -23.10 10.30
C LEU A 177 -25.08 -23.64 10.97
N SER A 178 -26.10 -24.00 10.18
CA SER A 178 -27.35 -24.65 10.60
C SER A 178 -27.25 -26.16 10.46
#